data_AF-A0A1Y4F9P5-F1
#
_entry.id   AF-A0A1Y4F9P5-F1
#
_cell.length_a   1.000
_cell.length_b   1.000
_cell.length_c   1.000
_cell.angle_alpha   90.00
_cell.angle_beta   90.00
_cell.angle_gamma   90.00
#
_symmetry.space_group_name_H-M   'P 1'
#
loop_
_entity.id
_entity.type
_entity.pdbx_description
1 polymer ?
#
loop_
_entity_poly.entity_id
_entity_poly.type
_entity_poly.pdbx_seq_one_letter_code
_entity_poly.pdbx_strand_id
1 'polypeptide(L)'
;MNDNKKTLNKRETLMGHIYVFLFFFVTTVVCCLAIFMWNSDFKMFEEKEFVKIKMDRIKDFQQEQAGSQLAIDSLFRKIETFEPGVHAQYEEDDIHYLINNLRNTYERNSWDKRYKLFMHIADFYAMWLADKKQLWSIEQNIQLFKANLEECEIGLQKKEEDLRSGTKK
;
A
#
# COMPACT_ATOMS: atom_id res chain seq x y z
N MET A 1 70.54 55.31 -44.25
CA MET A 1 70.20 54.01 -43.64
C MET A 1 68.71 53.83 -43.85
N ASN A 2 68.31 52.75 -44.52
CA ASN A 2 66.98 52.59 -45.14
C ASN A 2 65.91 52.27 -44.09
N ASP A 3 65.11 53.26 -43.68
CA ASP A 3 63.96 53.05 -42.79
C ASP A 3 62.73 52.59 -43.60
N ASN A 4 62.69 51.29 -43.91
CA ASN A 4 61.55 50.64 -44.56
C ASN A 4 60.46 50.32 -43.52
N LYS A 5 59.74 51.35 -43.05
CA LYS A 5 58.57 51.16 -42.18
C LYS A 5 57.37 50.75 -43.04
N LYS A 6 57.22 49.44 -43.29
CA LYS A 6 56.01 48.87 -43.91
C LYS A 6 54.81 49.23 -43.05
N THR A 7 54.01 50.20 -43.48
CA THR A 7 52.69 50.50 -42.91
C THR A 7 51.74 49.38 -43.31
N LEU A 8 51.69 48.31 -42.51
CA LEU A 8 50.70 47.25 -42.68
C LEU A 8 49.30 47.85 -42.63
N ASN A 9 48.46 47.44 -43.58
CA ASN A 9 47.13 48.00 -43.75
C ASN A 9 46.29 47.69 -42.51
N LYS A 10 45.59 48.68 -41.93
CA LYS A 10 44.76 48.49 -40.71
C LYS A 10 43.76 47.34 -40.85
N ARG A 11 43.38 47.02 -42.09
CA ARG A 11 42.52 45.89 -42.45
C ARG A 11 43.20 44.54 -42.24
N GLU A 12 44.49 44.41 -42.52
CA GLU A 12 45.25 43.16 -42.36
C GLU A 12 45.49 42.83 -40.89
N THR A 13 45.80 43.85 -40.06
CA THR A 13 45.93 43.67 -38.61
C THR A 13 44.58 43.33 -37.97
N LEU A 14 43.47 43.94 -38.40
CA LEU A 14 42.12 43.58 -37.93
C LEU A 14 41.76 42.13 -38.30
N MET A 15 42.02 41.70 -39.54
CA MET A 15 41.78 40.32 -39.97
C MET A 15 42.61 39.33 -39.13
N GLY A 16 43.86 39.66 -38.81
CA GLY A 16 44.70 38.86 -37.91
C GLY A 16 44.07 38.66 -36.52
N HIS A 17 43.56 39.72 -35.90
CA HIS A 17 42.89 39.61 -34.60
C HIS A 17 41.61 38.77 -34.68
N ILE A 18 40.83 38.88 -35.77
CA ILE A 18 39.62 38.07 -35.99
C ILE A 18 39.98 36.59 -36.09
N TYR A 19 41.03 36.22 -36.83
CA TYR A 19 41.47 34.83 -36.93
C TYR A 19 41.92 34.25 -35.59
N VAL A 20 42.71 35.01 -34.82
CA VAL A 20 43.17 34.57 -33.49
C VAL A 20 42.00 34.41 -32.53
N PHE A 21 41.04 35.35 -32.54
CA PHE A 21 39.84 35.26 -31.72
C PHE A 21 38.98 34.05 -32.08
N LEU A 22 38.76 33.80 -33.37
CA LEU A 22 38.02 32.61 -33.84
C LEU A 22 38.72 31.32 -33.44
N PHE A 23 40.04 31.25 -33.59
CA PHE A 23 40.80 30.07 -33.20
C PHE A 23 40.72 29.81 -31.69
N PHE A 24 40.87 30.86 -30.87
CA PHE A 24 40.72 30.78 -29.42
C PHE A 24 39.31 30.36 -28.99
N PHE A 25 38.29 30.89 -29.65
CA PHE A 25 36.89 30.53 -29.37
C PHE A 25 36.62 29.06 -29.69
N VAL A 26 37.06 28.59 -30.86
CA VAL A 26 36.88 27.18 -31.26
C VAL A 26 37.63 26.24 -30.31
N THR A 27 38.89 26.54 -29.98
CA THR A 27 39.65 25.70 -29.05
C THR A 27 39.05 25.69 -27.65
N THR A 28 38.57 26.83 -27.15
CA THR A 28 37.87 26.90 -25.86
C THR A 28 36.60 26.04 -25.86
N VAL A 29 35.78 26.12 -26.91
CA VAL A 29 34.57 25.29 -27.04
C VAL A 29 34.91 23.81 -27.07
N VAL A 30 35.92 23.41 -27.85
CA VAL A 30 36.35 22.00 -27.93
C VAL A 30 36.88 21.49 -26.59
N CYS A 31 37.69 22.28 -25.89
CA CYS A 31 38.19 21.92 -24.56
C CYS A 31 37.07 21.80 -23.53
N CYS A 32 36.11 22.74 -23.53
CA CYS A 32 34.94 22.68 -22.65
C CYS A 32 34.09 21.44 -22.91
N LEU A 33 33.85 21.10 -24.18
CA LEU A 33 33.12 19.89 -24.55
C LEU A 33 33.87 18.61 -24.17
N ALA A 34 35.18 18.55 -24.37
CA ALA A 34 35.99 17.40 -23.98
C ALA A 34 35.96 17.16 -22.47
N ILE A 35 36.10 18.23 -21.66
CA ILE A 35 36.01 18.15 -20.20
C ILE A 35 34.59 17.74 -19.76
N PHE A 36 33.56 18.30 -20.40
CA PHE A 36 32.17 17.99 -20.07
C PHE A 36 31.80 16.53 -20.42
N MET A 37 32.21 16.04 -21.60
CA MET A 37 31.97 14.66 -22.02
C MET A 37 32.79 13.63 -21.22
N TRP A 38 33.98 14.01 -20.74
CA TRP A 38 34.79 13.17 -19.87
C TRP A 38 34.24 13.12 -18.44
N ASN A 39 33.75 14.25 -17.90
CA ASN A 39 33.19 14.33 -16.54
C ASN A 39 31.70 13.99 -16.46
N SER A 40 30.98 13.91 -17.58
CA SER A 40 29.62 13.40 -17.59
C SER A 40 29.68 11.89 -17.35
N ASP A 41 29.85 11.50 -16.10
CA ASP A 41 29.65 10.15 -15.63
C ASP A 41 28.24 9.73 -16.07
N PHE A 42 28.17 8.89 -17.12
CA PHE A 42 26.92 8.29 -17.60
C PHE A 42 26.18 7.60 -16.45
N LYS A 43 26.94 7.13 -15.44
CA LYS A 43 26.46 6.59 -14.16
C LYS A 43 25.58 7.56 -13.37
N MET A 44 25.87 8.87 -13.36
CA MET A 44 25.06 9.85 -12.63
C MET A 44 23.68 10.03 -13.25
N PHE A 45 23.53 9.85 -14.56
CA PHE A 45 22.23 9.86 -15.23
C PHE A 45 21.45 8.56 -14.98
N GLU A 46 22.12 7.41 -15.04
CA GLU A 46 21.54 6.10 -14.73
C GLU A 46 21.05 6.01 -13.27
N GLU A 47 21.83 6.53 -12.31
CA GLU A 47 21.45 6.59 -10.90
C GLU A 47 20.25 7.50 -10.67
N LYS A 48 20.17 8.66 -11.34
CA LYS A 48 19.00 9.55 -11.27
C LYS A 48 17.74 8.89 -11.82
N GLU A 49 17.85 8.17 -12.92
CA GLU A 49 16.72 7.45 -13.52
C GLU A 49 16.24 6.31 -12.62
N PHE A 50 17.17 5.53 -12.06
CA PHE A 50 16.86 4.47 -11.09
C PHE A 50 16.19 5.01 -9.82
N VAL A 51 16.69 6.13 -9.28
CA VAL A 51 16.08 6.80 -8.12
C VAL A 51 14.69 7.31 -8.47
N LYS A 52 14.49 7.88 -9.67
CA LYS A 52 13.18 8.33 -10.12
C LYS A 52 12.18 7.17 -10.18
N ILE A 53 12.55 6.04 -10.79
CA ILE A 53 11.70 4.84 -10.85
C ILE A 53 11.32 4.35 -9.45
N LYS A 54 12.27 4.34 -8.50
CA LYS A 54 11.97 3.98 -7.10
C LYS A 54 11.00 4.96 -6.44
N MET A 55 11.20 6.26 -6.68
CA MET A 55 10.34 7.30 -6.13
C MET A 55 8.91 7.19 -6.68
N ASP A 56 8.77 6.96 -7.98
CA ASP A 56 7.48 6.74 -8.64
C ASP A 56 6.77 5.51 -8.04
N ARG A 57 7.47 4.38 -7.87
CA ARG A 57 6.90 3.20 -7.18
C ARG A 57 6.48 3.45 -5.74
N ILE A 58 7.18 4.33 -5.01
CA ILE A 58 6.77 4.72 -3.65
C ILE A 58 5.50 5.56 -3.70
N LYS A 59 5.44 6.51 -4.63
CA LYS A 59 4.28 7.37 -4.82
C LYS A 59 3.04 6.57 -5.23
N ASP A 60 3.18 5.63 -6.16
CA ASP A 60 2.10 4.73 -6.60
C ASP A 60 1.57 3.91 -5.42
N PHE A 61 2.46 3.33 -4.61
CA PHE A 61 2.07 2.61 -3.40
C PHE A 61 1.34 3.51 -2.39
N GLN A 62 1.82 4.74 -2.16
CA GLN A 62 1.17 5.68 -1.26
C GLN A 62 -0.22 6.09 -1.75
N GLN A 63 -0.39 6.24 -3.06
CA GLN A 63 -1.67 6.54 -3.67
C GLN A 63 -2.66 5.38 -3.49
N GLU A 64 -2.22 4.15 -3.73
CA GLU A 64 -3.04 2.94 -3.48
C GLU A 64 -3.40 2.79 -2.00
N GLN A 65 -2.45 3.07 -1.10
CA GLN A 65 -2.70 3.06 0.34
C GLN A 65 -3.75 4.10 0.75
N ALA A 66 -3.65 5.32 0.24
CA ALA A 66 -4.62 6.38 0.50
C ALA A 66 -6.00 6.05 -0.10
N GLY A 67 -6.05 5.49 -1.31
CA GLY A 67 -7.29 5.06 -1.95
C GLY A 67 -7.98 3.91 -1.24
N SER A 68 -7.20 3.00 -0.65
CA SER A 68 -7.72 1.83 0.07
C SER A 68 -8.12 2.13 1.52
N GLN A 69 -7.68 3.25 2.10
CA GLN A 69 -7.92 3.58 3.51
C GLN A 69 -9.42 3.61 3.85
N LEU A 70 -10.23 4.29 3.02
CA LEU A 70 -11.68 4.37 3.24
C LEU A 70 -12.37 3.00 3.14
N ALA A 71 -11.90 2.14 2.24
CA ALA A 71 -12.43 0.79 2.08
C ALA A 71 -12.10 -0.08 3.31
N ILE A 72 -10.88 0.03 3.84
CA ILE A 72 -10.45 -0.66 5.07
C ILE A 72 -11.29 -0.18 6.27
N ASP A 73 -11.46 1.13 6.45
CA ASP A 73 -12.26 1.70 7.55
C ASP A 73 -13.75 1.32 7.44
N SER A 74 -14.28 1.25 6.22
CA SER A 74 -15.65 0.79 5.97
C SER A 74 -15.80 -0.69 6.27
N LEU A 75 -14.83 -1.52 5.88
CA LEU A 75 -14.83 -2.95 6.14
C LEU A 75 -14.73 -3.24 7.64
N PHE A 76 -13.86 -2.51 8.35
CA PHE A 76 -13.78 -2.56 9.81
C PHE A 76 -15.15 -2.33 10.46
N ARG A 77 -15.83 -1.25 10.08
CA ARG A 77 -17.16 -0.93 10.64
C ARG A 77 -18.21 -1.98 10.30
N LYS A 78 -18.20 -2.52 9.08
CA LYS A 78 -19.10 -3.62 8.69
C LYS A 78 -18.91 -4.85 9.56
N ILE A 79 -17.66 -5.26 9.80
CA ILE A 79 -17.36 -6.40 10.68
C ILE A 79 -17.72 -6.08 12.13
N GLU A 80 -17.48 -4.85 12.60
CA GLU A 80 -17.82 -4.39 13.94
C GLU A 80 -19.33 -4.42 14.21
N THR A 81 -20.16 -4.01 13.25
CA THR A 81 -21.63 -4.01 13.39
C THR A 81 -22.29 -5.32 12.97
N PHE A 82 -21.55 -6.27 12.40
CA PHE A 82 -22.10 -7.54 11.93
C PHE A 82 -22.75 -8.34 13.08
N GLU A 83 -24.02 -8.71 12.92
CA GLU A 83 -24.79 -9.51 13.87
C GLU A 83 -25.12 -10.89 13.27
N PRO A 84 -24.47 -11.98 13.72
CA PRO A 84 -24.66 -13.30 13.12
C PRO A 84 -26.09 -13.86 13.26
N GLY A 85 -26.91 -13.32 14.17
CA GLY A 85 -28.26 -13.80 14.46
C GLY A 85 -29.38 -13.25 13.58
N VAL A 86 -29.15 -12.20 12.79
CA VAL A 86 -30.19 -11.53 11.99
C VAL A 86 -29.80 -11.54 10.52
N HIS A 87 -30.55 -12.26 9.67
CA HIS A 87 -30.43 -12.31 8.18
C HIS A 87 -29.01 -12.06 7.60
N ALA A 88 -28.03 -12.75 8.18
CA ALA A 88 -26.61 -12.40 8.08
C ALA A 88 -25.93 -12.82 6.76
N GLN A 89 -26.60 -13.58 5.88
CA GLN A 89 -25.91 -14.15 4.71
C GLN A 89 -25.48 -13.08 3.71
N TYR A 90 -26.37 -12.12 3.39
CA TYR A 90 -26.04 -11.06 2.43
C TYR A 90 -24.92 -10.15 2.95
N GLU A 91 -24.99 -9.76 4.23
CA GLU A 91 -23.95 -8.93 4.85
C GLU A 91 -22.62 -9.67 4.97
N GLU A 92 -22.66 -10.96 5.30
CA GLU A 92 -21.47 -11.80 5.35
C GLU A 92 -20.84 -11.94 3.95
N ASP A 93 -21.63 -12.20 2.91
CA ASP A 93 -21.14 -12.33 1.54
C ASP A 93 -20.52 -11.01 1.06
N ASP A 94 -21.10 -9.85 1.42
CA ASP A 94 -20.53 -8.52 1.13
C ASP A 94 -19.20 -8.30 1.86
N ILE A 95 -19.11 -8.66 3.15
CA ILE A 95 -17.86 -8.59 3.91
C ILE A 95 -16.78 -9.48 3.26
N HIS A 96 -17.11 -10.73 2.88
CA HIS A 96 -16.18 -11.62 2.19
C HIS A 96 -15.73 -11.06 0.84
N TYR A 97 -16.64 -10.44 0.09
CA TYR A 97 -16.31 -9.77 -1.16
C TYR A 97 -15.29 -8.63 -0.94
N LEU A 98 -15.51 -7.79 0.07
CA LEU A 98 -14.60 -6.68 0.40
C LEU A 98 -13.23 -7.18 0.88
N ILE A 99 -13.19 -8.23 1.71
CA ILE A 99 -11.94 -8.89 2.13
C ILE A 99 -11.17 -9.42 0.92
N ASN A 100 -11.86 -10.07 -0.02
CA ASN A 100 -11.22 -10.61 -1.23
C ASN A 100 -10.73 -9.50 -2.16
N ASN A 101 -11.44 -8.37 -2.25
CA ASN A 101 -10.97 -7.21 -2.99
C ASN A 101 -9.64 -6.69 -2.41
N LEU A 102 -9.52 -6.65 -1.08
CA LEU A 102 -8.28 -6.26 -0.42
C LEU A 102 -7.12 -7.25 -0.69
N ARG A 103 -7.39 -8.56 -0.73
CA ARG A 103 -6.40 -9.55 -1.19
C ARG A 103 -5.97 -9.32 -2.64
N ASN A 104 -6.92 -9.01 -3.52
CA ASN A 104 -6.65 -8.75 -4.93
C ASN A 104 -5.72 -7.53 -5.14
N THR A 105 -5.76 -6.53 -4.26
CA THR A 105 -4.82 -5.39 -4.29
C THR A 105 -3.37 -5.85 -4.16
N TYR A 106 -3.11 -6.87 -3.33
CA TYR A 106 -1.80 -7.52 -3.25
C TYR A 106 -1.51 -8.38 -4.47
N GLU A 107 -2.44 -9.23 -4.91
CA GLU A 107 -2.19 -10.16 -6.02
C GLU A 107 -1.76 -9.44 -7.31
N ARG A 108 -2.42 -8.31 -7.62
CA ARG A 108 -2.09 -7.45 -8.77
C ARG A 108 -0.70 -6.81 -8.67
N ASN A 109 -0.19 -6.63 -7.45
CA ASN A 109 1.07 -5.96 -7.16
C ASN A 109 2.06 -6.87 -6.42
N SER A 110 1.97 -8.18 -6.64
CA SER A 110 2.71 -9.21 -5.88
C SER A 110 4.23 -9.12 -5.99
N TRP A 111 4.73 -8.42 -7.01
CA TRP A 111 6.15 -8.12 -7.20
C TRP A 111 6.71 -7.12 -6.16
N ASP A 112 5.84 -6.33 -5.51
CA ASP A 112 6.22 -5.37 -4.48
C ASP A 112 5.79 -5.85 -3.09
N LYS A 113 6.80 -6.13 -2.24
CA LYS A 113 6.59 -6.65 -0.89
C LYS A 113 5.76 -5.73 0.00
N ARG A 114 5.69 -4.42 -0.28
CA ARG A 114 4.92 -3.45 0.52
C ARG A 114 3.41 -3.72 0.44
N TYR A 115 2.95 -4.24 -0.69
CA TYR A 115 1.54 -4.60 -0.88
C TYR A 115 1.11 -5.82 -0.05
N LYS A 116 2.04 -6.57 0.55
CA LYS A 116 1.70 -7.66 1.48
C LYS A 116 0.85 -7.19 2.66
N LEU A 117 0.95 -5.90 3.03
CA LEU A 117 0.10 -5.31 4.05
C LEU A 117 -1.40 -5.53 3.76
N PHE A 118 -1.83 -5.36 2.50
CA PHE A 118 -3.23 -5.56 2.13
C PHE A 118 -3.69 -7.00 2.34
N MET A 119 -2.85 -7.97 1.96
CA MET A 119 -3.10 -9.39 2.22
C MET A 119 -3.21 -9.67 3.73
N HIS A 120 -2.29 -9.13 4.54
CA HIS A 120 -2.32 -9.32 6.00
C HIS A 120 -3.55 -8.69 6.66
N ILE A 121 -3.99 -7.51 6.21
CA ILE A 121 -5.22 -6.88 6.70
C ILE A 121 -6.43 -7.75 6.33
N ALA A 122 -6.48 -8.28 5.10
CA ALA A 122 -7.56 -9.15 4.66
C ALA A 122 -7.63 -10.44 5.48
N ASP A 123 -6.49 -11.08 5.74
CA ASP A 123 -6.41 -12.29 6.57
C ASP A 123 -6.82 -12.01 8.01
N PHE A 124 -6.38 -10.89 8.57
CA PHE A 124 -6.77 -10.46 9.91
C PHE A 124 -8.29 -10.24 10.01
N TYR A 125 -8.91 -9.55 9.04
CA TYR A 125 -10.35 -9.33 9.01
C TYR A 125 -11.15 -10.61 8.77
N ALA A 126 -10.67 -11.53 7.95
CA ALA A 126 -11.30 -12.83 7.77
C ALA A 126 -11.30 -13.65 9.07
N MET A 127 -10.17 -13.65 9.78
CA MET A 127 -10.04 -14.29 11.09
C MET A 127 -10.96 -13.65 12.13
N TRP A 128 -10.98 -12.32 12.19
CA TRP A 128 -11.83 -11.58 13.13
C TRP A 128 -13.33 -11.85 12.90
N LEU A 129 -13.78 -11.90 11.64
CA LEU A 129 -15.16 -12.27 11.31
C LEU A 129 -15.49 -13.69 11.77
N ALA A 130 -14.60 -14.65 11.54
CA ALA A 130 -14.78 -16.03 11.98
C ALA A 130 -14.86 -16.13 13.51
N ASP A 131 -13.96 -15.47 14.23
CA ASP A 131 -13.96 -15.42 15.69
C ASP A 131 -15.26 -14.83 16.22
N LYS A 132 -15.76 -13.74 15.62
CA LYS A 132 -17.03 -13.11 16.01
C LYS A 132 -18.22 -14.07 15.87
N LYS A 133 -18.28 -14.82 14.76
CA LYS A 133 -19.30 -15.86 14.54
C LYS A 133 -19.19 -16.99 15.56
N GLN A 134 -17.98 -17.42 15.87
CA GLN A 134 -17.74 -18.47 16.85
C GLN A 134 -18.16 -18.03 18.26
N LEU A 135 -17.78 -16.83 18.69
CA LEU A 135 -18.16 -16.26 19.98
C LEU A 135 -19.69 -16.17 20.12
N TRP A 136 -20.36 -15.68 19.07
CA TRP A 136 -21.82 -15.62 19.06
C TRP A 136 -22.45 -17.02 19.20
N SER A 137 -21.97 -18.01 18.45
CA SER A 137 -22.47 -19.39 18.55
C SER A 137 -22.27 -19.98 19.95
N ILE A 138 -21.10 -19.75 20.57
CA ILE A 138 -20.82 -20.17 21.94
C ILE A 138 -21.78 -19.50 22.92
N GLU A 139 -22.03 -18.20 22.77
CA GLU A 139 -22.96 -17.46 23.62
C GLU A 139 -24.39 -18.03 23.52
N GLN A 140 -24.88 -18.28 22.29
CA GLN A 140 -26.19 -18.88 22.07
C GLN A 140 -26.29 -20.28 22.70
N ASN A 141 -25.25 -21.10 22.55
CA ASN A 141 -25.22 -22.43 23.16
C ASN A 141 -25.25 -22.34 24.69
N ILE A 142 -24.52 -21.39 25.30
CA ILE A 142 -24.56 -21.17 26.75
C ILE A 142 -25.96 -20.77 27.21
N GLN A 143 -26.64 -19.87 26.50
CA GLN A 143 -28.00 -19.47 26.83
C GLN A 143 -28.97 -20.65 26.74
N LEU A 144 -28.88 -21.45 25.67
CA LEU A 144 -29.69 -22.65 25.48
C LEU A 144 -29.44 -23.68 26.58
N PHE A 145 -28.18 -23.97 26.93
CA PHE A 145 -27.85 -24.95 27.97
C PHE A 145 -28.31 -24.50 29.35
N LYS A 146 -28.28 -23.19 29.65
CA LYS A 146 -28.84 -22.66 30.89
C LYS A 146 -30.35 -22.87 30.95
N ALA A 147 -31.08 -22.55 29.88
CA ALA A 147 -32.52 -22.76 29.82
C ALA A 147 -32.90 -24.25 29.97
N ASN A 148 -32.17 -25.14 29.28
CA ASN A 148 -32.40 -26.58 29.39
C ASN A 148 -32.11 -27.12 30.80
N LEU A 149 -31.09 -26.59 31.48
CA LEU A 149 -30.78 -26.97 32.86
C LEU A 149 -31.88 -26.52 33.81
N GLU A 150 -32.35 -25.28 33.69
CA GLU A 150 -33.44 -24.73 34.50
C GLU A 150 -34.74 -25.55 34.32
N GLU A 151 -35.09 -25.90 33.08
CA GLU A 151 -36.25 -26.75 32.79
C GLU A 151 -36.10 -28.16 33.40
N CYS A 152 -34.89 -28.73 33.36
CA CYS A 152 -34.59 -30.03 33.97
C CYS A 152 -34.71 -29.98 35.49
N GLU A 153 -34.19 -28.94 36.13
CA GLU A 153 -34.27 -28.75 37.59
C GLU A 153 -35.72 -28.59 38.05
N ILE A 154 -36.52 -27.78 37.36
CA ILE A 154 -37.95 -27.62 37.64
C ILE A 154 -38.69 -28.96 37.46
N GLY A 155 -38.39 -29.69 36.37
CA GLY A 155 -38.96 -31.00 36.11
C GLY A 155 -38.61 -32.03 37.19
N LEU A 156 -37.36 -32.01 37.68
CA LEU A 156 -36.90 -32.86 38.76
C LEU A 156 -37.60 -32.54 40.09
N GLN A 157 -37.68 -31.25 40.46
CA GLN A 157 -38.39 -30.81 41.67
C GLN A 157 -39.85 -31.26 41.65
N LYS A 158 -40.55 -31.07 40.52
CA LYS A 158 -41.92 -31.52 40.35
C LYS A 158 -42.08 -33.04 40.54
N LYS A 159 -41.15 -33.83 40.00
CA LYS A 159 -41.15 -35.29 40.18
C LYS A 159 -40.87 -35.70 41.63
N GLU A 160 -40.02 -34.98 42.34
CA GLU A 160 -39.75 -35.24 43.76
C GLU A 160 -40.97 -34.93 44.63
N GLU A 161 -41.67 -33.83 44.35
CA GLU A 161 -42.94 -33.47 45.01
C GLU A 161 -44.05 -34.51 44.75
N ASP A 162 -44.20 -34.96 43.50
CA ASP A 162 -45.15 -36.02 43.12
C ASP A 162 -44.88 -37.30 43.93
N LEU A 163 -43.62 -37.75 44.03
CA LEU A 163 -43.25 -38.94 44.81
C LEU A 163 -43.56 -38.76 46.31
N ARG A 164 -43.20 -37.62 46.90
CA ARG A 164 -43.47 -37.32 48.32
C ARG A 164 -44.95 -37.28 48.63
N SER A 165 -45.79 -36.80 47.71
CA SER A 165 -47.24 -36.75 47.87
C SER A 165 -47.89 -38.13 47.69
N GLY A 166 -47.39 -38.97 46.77
CA GLY A 166 -47.85 -40.34 46.54
C GLY A 166 -47.54 -41.30 47.68
N THR A 167 -46.48 -41.05 48.44
CA THR A 167 -46.09 -41.87 49.62
C THR A 167 -46.90 -41.55 50.88
N LYS A 168 -47.78 -40.53 50.87
CA LYS A 168 -48.63 -40.12 51.99
C LYS A 168 -50.03 -40.78 52.00
N LYS A 169 -50.26 -41.81 51.20
CA LYS A 169 -51.45 -42.69 51.27
C LYS A 169 -51.04 -44.07 51.76
#